data_AF-A0AAW0Q6R3-F1
#
_entry.id   AF-A0AAW0Q6R3-F1
#
_cell.length_a   1.000
_cell.length_b   1.000
_cell.length_c   1.000
_cell.angle_alpha   90.00
_cell.angle_beta   90.00
_cell.angle_gamma   90.00
#
_symmetry.space_group_name_H-M   'P 1'
#
loop_
_entity.id
_entity.type
_entity.pdbx_description
1 polymer ?
#
loop_
_entity_poly.entity_id
_entity_poly.type
_entity_poly.pdbx_seq_one_letter_code
_entity_poly.pdbx_strand_id
1 'polypeptide(L)'
;MTESAKTHVILLSCGSFNPITKGHIHMFEKAREFLHQSGRYIVIGGIISPVHDSYGKPGLVSSRHRLTMCQLAVQSSDWIRVDPWECYQDTWQTTCSVLEHHRDLMKRVTGCILSNINSSSSPVIGQLSQPQTQTTPIYHNHDNMNHKPTAIKLWGKISENLGKICCVRPHIDHFTFVDENANLGTAIRYEEIVKLRILLLCGSDLLESFSIPGLWKDSDMEVIVGDFGIVVVPRDGADTERIMNHSPVLRKYKDNIIVVKDAGSHPMSVVSSTKSRLALQHGDGHVVDYLYQPVIDYILQSQLYIKASG
;
A
#
# COMPACT_ATOMS: atom_id res chain seq x y z
N MET A 1 14.12 6.25 -36.77
CA MET A 1 14.23 6.61 -35.33
C MET A 1 13.68 5.43 -34.55
N THR A 2 14.41 4.89 -33.59
CA THR A 2 13.90 3.82 -32.70
C THR A 2 12.90 4.42 -31.73
N GLU A 3 11.67 3.91 -31.69
CA GLU A 3 10.69 4.31 -30.69
C GLU A 3 11.22 3.93 -29.30
N SER A 4 11.32 4.91 -28.40
CA SER A 4 11.84 4.68 -27.05
C SER A 4 10.80 3.90 -26.25
N ALA A 5 11.18 2.71 -25.75
CA ALA A 5 10.28 1.85 -24.99
C ALA A 5 9.71 2.59 -23.77
N LYS A 6 8.38 2.67 -23.70
CA LYS A 6 7.67 3.35 -22.60
C LYS A 6 7.87 2.59 -21.28
N THR A 7 7.99 3.33 -20.19
CA THR A 7 8.13 2.74 -18.85
C THR A 7 6.75 2.43 -18.29
N HIS A 8 6.49 1.17 -17.95
CA HIS A 8 5.25 0.78 -17.29
C HIS A 8 5.31 1.15 -15.80
N VAL A 9 4.19 1.59 -15.25
CA VAL A 9 4.11 2.16 -13.90
C VAL A 9 2.94 1.57 -13.12
N ILE A 10 3.19 1.16 -11.89
CA ILE A 10 2.17 0.98 -10.85
C ILE A 10 2.25 2.17 -9.90
N LEU A 11 1.11 2.78 -9.60
CA LEU A 11 0.98 3.85 -8.61
C LEU A 11 0.58 3.23 -7.27
N LEU A 12 1.40 3.37 -6.22
CA LEU A 12 1.09 2.91 -4.87
C LEU A 12 0.78 4.11 -3.98
N SER A 13 -0.37 4.16 -3.33
CA SER A 13 -0.68 5.18 -2.32
C SER A 13 -0.90 4.55 -0.95
N CYS A 14 0.05 4.80 -0.04
CA CYS A 14 -0.06 4.41 1.37
C CYS A 14 -0.73 5.53 2.17
N GLY A 15 -1.58 5.20 3.14
CA GLY A 15 -2.25 6.22 3.93
C GLY A 15 -3.28 5.70 4.93
N SER A 16 -3.83 6.60 5.74
CA SER A 16 -4.83 6.20 6.73
C SER A 16 -6.14 5.73 6.10
N PHE A 17 -6.62 6.40 5.04
CA PHE A 17 -7.94 6.21 4.43
C PHE A 17 -9.08 6.10 5.47
N ASN A 18 -9.22 7.15 6.30
CA ASN A 18 -10.07 7.16 7.49
C ASN A 18 -11.16 8.27 7.46
N PRO A 19 -12.19 8.18 6.60
CA PRO A 19 -12.39 7.19 5.54
C PRO A 19 -11.61 7.54 4.25
N ILE A 20 -11.61 6.63 3.27
CA ILE A 20 -11.28 6.98 1.87
C ILE A 20 -12.28 8.04 1.34
N THR A 21 -11.88 8.84 0.37
CA THR A 21 -12.71 9.92 -0.21
C THR A 21 -12.54 10.00 -1.72
N LYS A 22 -13.47 10.68 -2.40
CA LYS A 22 -13.36 11.04 -3.83
C LYS A 22 -12.06 11.76 -4.16
N GLY A 23 -11.52 12.56 -3.24
CA GLY A 23 -10.21 13.21 -3.38
C GLY A 23 -9.04 12.23 -3.52
N HIS A 24 -9.09 11.07 -2.85
CA HIS A 24 -8.06 10.04 -3.00
C HIS A 24 -8.13 9.36 -4.38
N ILE A 25 -9.33 9.02 -4.86
CA ILE A 25 -9.49 8.41 -6.18
C ILE A 25 -9.13 9.41 -7.30
N HIS A 26 -9.53 10.68 -7.15
CA HIS A 26 -9.15 11.75 -8.07
C HIS A 26 -7.63 11.93 -8.20
N MET A 27 -6.88 11.74 -7.11
CA MET A 27 -5.41 11.76 -7.12
C MET A 27 -4.82 10.65 -8.00
N PHE A 28 -5.39 9.44 -7.98
CA PHE A 28 -5.01 8.36 -8.90
C PHE A 28 -5.29 8.74 -10.36
N GLU A 29 -6.51 9.19 -10.67
CA GLU A 29 -6.89 9.54 -12.05
C GLU A 29 -6.03 10.67 -12.63
N LYS A 30 -5.76 11.74 -11.85
CA LYS A 30 -4.90 12.84 -12.31
C LYS A 30 -3.44 12.44 -12.50
N ALA A 31 -2.91 11.56 -11.65
CA ALA A 31 -1.58 11.01 -11.84
C ALA A 31 -1.50 10.12 -13.09
N ARG A 32 -2.50 9.26 -13.32
CA ARG A 32 -2.58 8.41 -14.52
C ARG A 32 -2.64 9.24 -15.80
N GLU A 33 -3.55 10.20 -15.86
CA GLU A 33 -3.72 11.13 -16.98
C GLU A 33 -2.40 11.86 -17.31
N PHE A 34 -1.77 12.48 -16.32
CA PHE A 34 -0.53 13.25 -16.52
C PHE A 34 0.66 12.38 -16.98
N LEU A 35 0.79 11.17 -16.40
CA LEU A 35 1.85 10.24 -16.78
C LEU A 35 1.67 9.73 -18.22
N HIS A 36 0.44 9.39 -18.62
CA HIS A 36 0.11 9.00 -20.00
C HIS A 36 0.33 10.16 -20.99
N GLN A 37 -0.15 11.37 -20.68
CA GLN A 37 0.05 12.58 -21.50
C GLN A 37 1.53 12.91 -21.72
N SER A 38 2.42 12.56 -20.77
CA SER A 38 3.86 12.75 -20.94
C SER A 38 4.49 11.88 -22.05
N GLY A 39 3.78 10.89 -22.58
CA GLY A 39 4.24 9.96 -23.61
C GLY A 39 5.30 8.95 -23.15
N ARG A 40 5.94 9.16 -21.99
CA ARG A 40 7.03 8.33 -21.44
C ARG A 40 6.55 7.12 -20.63
N TYR A 41 5.34 7.19 -20.10
CA TYR A 41 4.83 6.23 -19.11
C TYR A 41 3.52 5.58 -19.54
N ILE A 42 3.36 4.31 -19.18
CA ILE A 42 2.09 3.58 -19.24
C ILE A 42 1.75 3.17 -17.81
N VAL A 43 0.85 3.90 -17.14
CA VAL A 43 0.26 3.42 -15.88
C VAL A 43 -0.63 2.21 -16.18
N ILE A 44 -0.31 1.08 -15.56
CA ILE A 44 -0.96 -0.22 -15.73
C ILE A 44 -1.73 -0.68 -14.48
N GLY A 45 -1.56 -0.02 -13.33
CA GLY A 45 -2.27 -0.35 -12.10
C GLY A 45 -2.13 0.72 -11.02
N GLY A 46 -3.12 0.77 -10.14
CA GLY A 46 -3.13 1.56 -8.91
C GLY A 46 -3.34 0.66 -7.69
N ILE A 47 -2.57 0.88 -6.62
CA ILE A 47 -2.67 0.13 -5.37
C ILE A 47 -2.92 1.12 -4.23
N ILE A 48 -3.99 0.89 -3.48
CA ILE A 48 -4.29 1.55 -2.21
C ILE A 48 -3.83 0.62 -1.08
N SER A 49 -2.87 1.06 -0.26
CA SER A 49 -2.41 0.35 0.95
C SER A 49 -2.87 1.10 2.21
N PRO A 50 -3.95 0.65 2.88
CA PRO A 50 -4.36 1.25 4.15
C PRO A 50 -3.39 0.91 5.27
N VAL A 51 -3.09 1.93 6.08
CA VAL A 51 -2.10 1.83 7.16
C VAL A 51 -2.50 0.77 8.21
N HIS A 52 -1.54 0.10 8.85
CA HIS A 52 -1.81 -0.80 9.98
C HIS A 52 -2.46 -0.07 11.18
N ASP A 53 -3.26 -0.78 12.01
CA ASP A 53 -3.96 -0.18 13.16
C ASP A 53 -3.00 0.33 14.26
N SER A 54 -1.84 -0.32 14.44
CA SER A 54 -0.78 0.14 15.37
C SER A 54 -0.07 1.43 14.95
N TYR A 55 -0.48 2.08 13.84
CA TYR A 55 0.04 3.40 13.47
C TYR A 55 -0.31 4.49 14.50
N GLY A 56 -1.29 4.25 15.38
CA GLY A 56 -1.52 5.09 16.57
C GLY A 56 -2.11 6.47 16.30
N LYS A 57 -2.56 6.76 15.06
CA LYS A 57 -3.21 8.02 14.70
C LYS A 57 -4.52 8.22 15.48
N PRO A 58 -4.72 9.35 16.18
CA PRO A 58 -5.97 9.64 16.88
C PRO A 58 -7.21 9.52 15.98
N GLY A 59 -8.24 8.83 16.47
CA GLY A 59 -9.49 8.60 15.74
C GLY A 59 -9.38 7.67 14.53
N LEU A 60 -8.31 6.88 14.39
CA LEU A 60 -8.20 5.83 13.38
C LEU A 60 -9.16 4.67 13.71
N VAL A 61 -10.14 4.41 12.83
CA VAL A 61 -11.00 3.21 12.96
C VAL A 61 -10.23 1.97 12.49
N SER A 62 -10.65 0.78 12.91
CA SER A 62 -9.94 -0.46 12.56
C SER A 62 -9.78 -0.67 11.04
N SER A 63 -8.62 -1.19 10.66
CA SER A 63 -8.19 -1.65 9.35
C SER A 63 -9.27 -2.40 8.59
N ARG A 64 -9.99 -3.31 9.25
CA ARG A 64 -11.13 -4.04 8.66
C ARG A 64 -12.19 -3.11 8.06
N HIS A 65 -12.57 -2.05 8.75
CA HIS A 65 -13.52 -1.07 8.24
C HIS A 65 -12.92 -0.24 7.11
N ARG A 66 -11.65 0.17 7.24
CA ARG A 66 -10.94 0.99 6.24
C ARG A 66 -10.72 0.24 4.93
N LEU A 67 -10.29 -1.02 4.99
CA LEU A 67 -10.20 -1.93 3.85
C LEU A 67 -11.55 -2.08 3.14
N THR A 68 -12.63 -2.33 3.90
CA THR A 68 -13.98 -2.45 3.34
C THR A 68 -14.41 -1.16 2.62
N MET A 69 -14.22 0.00 3.25
CA MET A 69 -14.52 1.30 2.62
C MET A 69 -13.65 1.57 1.39
N CYS A 70 -12.37 1.21 1.41
CA CYS A 70 -11.50 1.33 0.23
C CYS A 70 -11.99 0.44 -0.93
N GLN A 71 -12.36 -0.81 -0.65
CA GLN A 71 -12.89 -1.74 -1.67
C GLN A 71 -14.19 -1.20 -2.29
N LEU A 72 -15.12 -0.73 -1.46
CA LEU A 72 -16.37 -0.11 -1.89
C LEU A 72 -16.16 1.17 -2.73
N ALA A 73 -15.10 1.95 -2.44
CA ALA A 73 -14.77 3.15 -3.21
C ALA A 73 -14.16 2.86 -4.59
N VAL A 74 -13.49 1.72 -4.77
CA VAL A 74 -12.86 1.32 -6.04
C VAL A 74 -13.63 0.23 -6.79
N GLN A 75 -14.82 -0.18 -6.33
CA GLN A 75 -15.58 -1.29 -6.93
C GLN A 75 -15.93 -1.11 -8.42
N SER A 76 -15.96 0.13 -8.90
CA SER A 76 -16.20 0.49 -10.31
C SER A 76 -14.92 0.88 -11.07
N SER A 77 -13.74 0.74 -10.46
CA SER A 77 -12.45 0.96 -11.11
C SER A 77 -11.97 -0.34 -11.76
N ASP A 78 -11.54 -0.26 -13.01
CA ASP A 78 -10.88 -1.36 -13.71
C ASP A 78 -9.41 -1.52 -13.27
N TRP A 79 -8.77 -0.42 -12.88
CA TRP A 79 -7.30 -0.32 -12.72
C TRP A 79 -6.79 -0.06 -11.30
N ILE A 80 -7.64 0.40 -10.36
CA ILE A 80 -7.26 0.64 -8.96
C ILE A 80 -7.74 -0.51 -8.09
N ARG A 81 -6.85 -1.07 -7.26
CA ARG A 81 -7.12 -2.15 -6.31
C ARG A 81 -6.72 -1.75 -4.90
N VAL A 82 -7.21 -2.50 -3.91
CA VAL A 82 -6.83 -2.34 -2.49
C VAL A 82 -6.02 -3.56 -2.08
N ASP A 83 -4.85 -3.34 -1.50
CA ASP A 83 -4.03 -4.42 -0.96
C ASP A 83 -4.08 -4.40 0.58
N PRO A 84 -4.43 -5.52 1.24
CA PRO A 84 -4.50 -5.61 2.70
C PRO A 84 -3.15 -5.92 3.36
N TRP A 85 -2.05 -6.14 2.62
CA TRP A 85 -0.78 -6.66 3.16
C TRP A 85 -0.29 -5.89 4.39
N GLU A 86 -0.24 -4.55 4.33
CA GLU A 86 0.20 -3.71 5.44
C GLU A 86 -0.71 -3.85 6.67
N CYS A 87 -2.03 -3.97 6.46
CA CYS A 87 -3.02 -4.20 7.51
C CYS A 87 -2.96 -5.60 8.14
N TYR A 88 -2.28 -6.56 7.51
CA TYR A 88 -2.16 -7.95 7.97
C TYR A 88 -0.78 -8.29 8.56
N GLN A 89 0.12 -7.31 8.71
CA GLN A 89 1.36 -7.49 9.46
C GLN A 89 1.10 -7.42 10.97
N ASP A 90 1.97 -8.03 11.79
CA ASP A 90 1.82 -7.99 13.27
C ASP A 90 2.00 -6.58 13.85
N THR A 91 2.70 -5.70 13.13
CA THR A 91 3.01 -4.32 13.53
C THR A 91 2.96 -3.36 12.35
N TRP A 92 2.92 -2.05 12.64
CA TRP A 92 3.03 -1.01 11.63
C TRP A 92 4.34 -1.09 10.83
N GLN A 93 4.25 -0.85 9.52
CA GLN A 93 5.37 -0.89 8.57
C GLN A 93 5.67 0.52 8.02
N THR A 94 6.93 0.80 7.71
CA THR A 94 7.27 2.07 7.04
C THR A 94 6.84 2.02 5.57
N THR A 95 6.53 3.18 4.99
CA THR A 95 6.18 3.30 3.55
C THR A 95 7.24 2.68 2.64
N CYS A 96 8.52 2.73 3.05
CA CYS A 96 9.61 2.05 2.36
C CYS A 96 9.36 0.53 2.32
N SER A 97 9.10 -0.11 3.46
CA SER A 97 8.81 -1.55 3.52
C SER A 97 7.60 -1.96 2.66
N VAL A 98 6.54 -1.14 2.60
CA VAL A 98 5.37 -1.40 1.73
C VAL A 98 5.76 -1.32 0.24
N LEU A 99 6.51 -0.29 -0.16
CA LEU A 99 7.04 -0.17 -1.53
C LEU A 99 7.93 -1.36 -1.91
N GLU A 100 8.81 -1.80 -1.00
CA GLU A 100 9.70 -2.95 -1.20
C GLU A 100 8.94 -4.27 -1.29
N HIS A 101 7.91 -4.47 -0.46
CA HIS A 101 7.02 -5.63 -0.55
C HIS A 101 6.40 -5.75 -1.95
N HIS A 102 5.77 -4.67 -2.45
CA HIS A 102 5.15 -4.70 -3.78
C HIS A 102 6.19 -4.81 -4.90
N ARG A 103 7.38 -4.22 -4.75
CA ARG A 103 8.50 -4.38 -5.70
C ARG A 103 8.86 -5.86 -5.85
N ASP A 104 9.01 -6.56 -4.74
CA ASP A 104 9.45 -7.95 -4.77
C ASP A 104 8.30 -8.91 -5.12
N LEU A 105 7.05 -8.56 -4.82
CA LEU A 105 5.88 -9.24 -5.37
C LEU A 105 5.83 -9.15 -6.89
N MET A 106 5.96 -7.95 -7.46
CA MET A 106 5.94 -7.76 -8.92
C MET A 106 7.12 -8.45 -9.61
N LYS A 107 8.32 -8.49 -9.02
CA LYS A 107 9.43 -9.32 -9.53
C LYS A 107 9.06 -10.80 -9.62
N ARG A 108 8.45 -11.36 -8.56
CA ARG A 108 8.04 -12.77 -8.52
C ARG A 108 6.95 -13.11 -9.54
N VAL A 109 5.96 -12.23 -9.71
CA VAL A 109 4.83 -12.46 -10.64
C VAL A 109 5.24 -12.30 -12.10
N THR A 110 6.05 -11.30 -12.41
CA THR A 110 6.33 -10.93 -13.82
C THR A 110 7.62 -11.51 -14.39
N GLY A 111 8.59 -11.88 -13.54
CA GLY A 111 9.95 -12.20 -13.96
C GLY A 111 10.74 -11.01 -14.53
N CYS A 112 10.11 -9.83 -14.69
CA CYS A 112 10.74 -8.65 -15.25
C CYS A 112 11.84 -8.09 -14.34
N ILE A 113 12.93 -7.63 -14.95
CA ILE A 113 13.92 -6.82 -14.25
C ILE A 113 13.29 -5.47 -13.95
N LEU A 114 12.85 -5.27 -12.71
CA LEU A 114 12.45 -3.94 -12.24
C LEU A 114 13.68 -3.03 -12.26
N SER A 115 13.60 -1.94 -13.04
CA SER A 115 14.74 -1.06 -13.23
C SER A 115 14.97 -0.20 -12.00
N ASN A 116 15.94 -0.57 -11.16
CA ASN A 116 16.56 0.38 -10.24
C ASN A 116 17.32 1.43 -11.08
N ILE A 117 17.32 2.69 -10.66
CA ILE A 117 17.98 3.77 -11.41
C ILE A 117 19.50 3.54 -11.50
N ASN A 118 20.07 2.80 -10.54
CA ASN A 118 21.52 2.56 -10.41
C ASN A 118 22.04 1.26 -11.05
N SER A 119 21.20 0.42 -11.67
CA SER A 119 21.64 -0.85 -12.26
C SER A 119 21.70 -0.80 -13.79
N SER A 120 22.84 -0.34 -14.33
CA SER A 120 23.20 -0.45 -15.74
C SER A 120 23.69 -1.86 -16.12
N SER A 121 22.95 -2.90 -15.73
CA SER A 121 23.28 -4.30 -16.04
C SER A 121 22.32 -4.87 -17.09
N SER A 122 22.87 -5.23 -18.25
CA SER A 122 22.15 -5.95 -19.32
C SER A 122 21.67 -7.33 -18.82
N PRO A 123 20.55 -7.87 -19.35
CA PRO A 123 20.05 -9.17 -18.93
C PRO A 123 21.01 -10.29 -19.34
N VAL A 124 21.52 -11.05 -18.36
CA VAL A 124 22.20 -12.33 -18.61
C VAL A 124 21.13 -13.41 -18.70
N ILE A 125 20.97 -13.99 -19.87
CA ILE A 125 20.05 -15.12 -20.11
C ILE A 125 20.69 -16.38 -19.50
N GLY A 126 20.26 -16.74 -18.29
CA GLY A 126 20.66 -17.98 -17.61
C GLY A 126 19.74 -19.14 -17.97
N GLN A 127 20.29 -20.21 -18.55
CA GLN A 127 19.54 -21.42 -18.90
C GLN A 127 19.06 -22.18 -17.64
N LEU A 128 17.81 -22.65 -17.67
CA LEU A 128 17.31 -23.60 -16.67
C LEU A 128 18.16 -24.89 -16.68
N SER A 129 18.55 -25.34 -15.49
CA SER A 129 18.96 -26.73 -15.27
C SER A 129 18.54 -27.22 -13.87
N GLN A 130 17.88 -28.37 -13.87
CA GLN A 130 17.51 -29.22 -12.75
C GLN A 130 17.56 -30.68 -13.26
N PRO A 131 17.56 -31.71 -12.40
CA PRO A 131 18.02 -31.75 -11.01
C PRO A 131 19.01 -32.91 -10.78
N GLN A 132 19.78 -32.90 -9.68
CA GLN A 132 20.38 -34.15 -9.15
C GLN A 132 20.30 -34.24 -7.63
N THR A 133 19.78 -35.38 -7.17
CA THR A 133 19.75 -35.87 -5.79
C THR A 133 21.08 -36.50 -5.39
N GLN A 134 21.58 -36.27 -4.16
CA GLN A 134 22.26 -37.33 -3.37
C GLN A 134 22.52 -36.97 -1.89
N THR A 135 21.95 -37.80 -1.02
CA THR A 135 22.47 -38.39 0.24
C THR A 135 23.44 -37.62 1.18
N THR A 136 23.03 -37.56 2.45
CA THR A 136 23.83 -37.36 3.68
C THR A 136 25.00 -38.35 3.87
N PRO A 137 25.96 -37.99 4.75
CA PRO A 137 26.38 -38.94 5.79
C PRO A 137 26.26 -38.40 7.22
N ILE A 138 26.30 -39.35 8.16
CA ILE A 138 26.07 -39.22 9.61
C ILE A 138 27.38 -38.97 10.36
N TYR A 139 27.36 -38.20 11.45
CA TYR A 139 28.29 -38.36 12.58
C TYR A 139 27.53 -38.29 13.92
N HIS A 140 28.07 -38.93 14.96
CA HIS A 140 27.35 -39.37 16.16
C HIS A 140 28.17 -39.06 17.44
N ASN A 141 27.58 -39.29 18.64
CA ASN A 141 28.18 -39.24 20.00
C ASN A 141 28.50 -37.85 20.60
N HIS A 142 28.44 -37.58 21.92
CA HIS A 142 27.73 -38.14 23.11
C HIS A 142 27.85 -37.03 24.23
N ASP A 143 26.89 -36.70 25.09
CA ASP A 143 26.59 -37.22 26.46
C ASP A 143 25.47 -36.33 27.10
N ASN A 144 24.44 -36.79 27.82
CA ASN A 144 24.33 -37.29 29.23
C ASN A 144 24.78 -36.27 30.32
N MET A 145 24.07 -35.95 31.43
CA MET A 145 22.90 -36.46 32.19
C MET A 145 22.07 -35.26 32.74
N ASN A 146 20.73 -35.20 32.80
CA ASN A 146 19.70 -35.92 33.61
C ASN A 146 19.63 -35.55 35.13
N HIS A 147 18.52 -34.92 35.56
CA HIS A 147 17.79 -35.23 36.82
C HIS A 147 16.41 -34.52 36.90
N LYS A 148 15.46 -35.16 37.60
CA LYS A 148 14.03 -34.84 37.87
C LYS A 148 13.70 -35.41 39.27
N PRO A 149 12.47 -35.32 39.82
CA PRO A 149 11.47 -34.23 39.85
C PRO A 149 10.90 -34.01 41.30
N THR A 150 9.95 -33.09 41.50
CA THR A 150 8.97 -33.19 42.61
C THR A 150 7.59 -32.69 42.17
N ALA A 151 6.52 -33.36 42.62
CA ALA A 151 5.12 -32.99 42.43
C ALA A 151 4.33 -33.32 43.70
N ILE A 152 3.12 -32.77 43.88
CA ILE A 152 1.86 -33.46 44.27
C ILE A 152 0.74 -32.48 44.71
N LYS A 153 -0.36 -32.46 43.92
CA LYS A 153 -1.81 -32.50 44.30
C LYS A 153 -2.42 -31.44 45.26
N LEU A 154 -3.74 -31.20 45.31
CA LEU A 154 -4.92 -31.41 44.43
C LEU A 154 -6.16 -30.91 45.23
N TRP A 155 -7.18 -30.34 44.59
CA TRP A 155 -8.65 -30.41 44.89
C TRP A 155 -9.37 -29.41 43.95
N GLY A 156 -10.51 -29.66 43.31
CA GLY A 156 -11.34 -30.87 43.18
C GLY A 156 -12.33 -30.70 42.00
N LYS A 157 -12.88 -31.80 41.45
CA LYS A 157 -13.79 -31.79 40.28
C LYS A 157 -15.27 -31.62 40.69
N ILE A 158 -16.01 -30.74 39.99
CA ILE A 158 -17.43 -30.85 39.56
C ILE A 158 -17.53 -29.93 38.31
N SER A 159 -18.06 -30.30 37.14
CA SER A 159 -18.55 -31.57 36.58
C SER A 159 -18.21 -31.66 35.07
N GLU A 160 -19.08 -32.22 34.20
CA GLU A 160 -18.87 -32.43 32.75
C GLU A 160 -20.11 -31.97 31.93
N ASN A 161 -19.97 -31.91 30.60
CA ASN A 161 -21.01 -31.61 29.58
C ASN A 161 -21.50 -30.16 29.38
N LEU A 162 -20.71 -29.38 28.64
CA LEU A 162 -21.19 -28.83 27.37
C LEU A 162 -20.10 -29.00 26.30
N GLY A 163 -20.53 -29.24 25.06
CA GLY A 163 -19.71 -29.91 24.05
C GLY A 163 -18.47 -29.14 23.58
N LYS A 164 -17.59 -29.86 22.86
CA LYS A 164 -16.48 -29.31 22.08
C LYS A 164 -17.01 -28.30 21.05
N ILE A 165 -17.16 -27.05 21.44
CA ILE A 165 -17.02 -25.93 20.52
C ILE A 165 -15.52 -25.79 20.32
N CYS A 166 -15.00 -26.53 19.34
CA CYS A 166 -13.67 -26.28 18.81
C CYS A 166 -13.57 -24.78 18.48
N CYS A 167 -12.38 -24.19 18.68
CA CYS A 167 -12.06 -22.87 18.17
C CYS A 167 -11.98 -22.92 16.64
N VAL A 168 -13.14 -23.06 16.00
CA VAL A 168 -13.31 -22.84 14.57
C VAL A 168 -13.05 -21.36 14.38
N ARG A 169 -11.82 -21.02 13.95
CA ARG A 169 -11.55 -19.72 13.35
C ARG A 169 -12.69 -19.49 12.35
N PRO A 170 -13.45 -18.38 12.44
CA PRO A 170 -14.45 -18.11 11.42
C PRO A 170 -13.75 -18.17 10.07
N HIS A 171 -14.41 -18.77 9.10
CA HIS A 171 -13.84 -18.98 7.78
C HIS A 171 -13.44 -17.61 7.22
N ILE A 172 -12.13 -17.31 7.28
CA ILE A 172 -11.58 -16.19 6.55
C ILE A 172 -11.73 -16.66 5.12
N ASP A 173 -12.66 -16.06 4.39
CA ASP A 173 -12.67 -16.16 2.95
C ASP A 173 -11.26 -15.79 2.50
N HIS A 174 -10.55 -16.79 1.96
CA HIS A 174 -9.21 -16.58 1.44
C HIS A 174 -9.37 -15.58 0.30
N PHE A 175 -9.14 -14.30 0.60
CA PHE A 175 -8.83 -13.29 -0.39
C PHE A 175 -7.68 -13.87 -1.20
N THR A 176 -8.00 -14.33 -2.41
CA THR A 176 -7.02 -14.85 -3.36
C THR A 176 -6.09 -13.70 -3.70
N PHE A 177 -4.98 -13.71 -2.97
CA PHE A 177 -3.94 -12.69 -3.03
C PHE A 177 -3.32 -12.77 -4.41
N VAL A 178 -3.49 -11.69 -5.18
CA VAL A 178 -3.39 -11.70 -6.66
C VAL A 178 -4.55 -12.51 -7.26
N ASP A 179 -5.55 -11.81 -7.80
CA ASP A 179 -6.36 -12.37 -8.90
C ASP A 179 -5.35 -12.77 -9.98
N GLU A 180 -5.39 -14.02 -10.47
CA GLU A 180 -4.53 -14.45 -11.59
C GLU A 180 -4.75 -13.55 -12.82
N ASN A 181 -5.91 -12.88 -12.86
CA ASN A 181 -6.17 -11.68 -13.63
C ASN A 181 -5.89 -10.42 -12.80
N ALA A 182 -4.61 -10.14 -12.51
CA ALA A 182 -4.15 -8.78 -12.20
C ALA A 182 -4.24 -7.95 -13.49
N ASN A 183 -5.48 -7.72 -13.93
CA ASN A 183 -5.86 -7.24 -15.24
C ASN A 183 -5.31 -5.83 -15.44
N LEU A 184 -4.17 -5.75 -16.14
CA LEU A 184 -3.53 -4.51 -16.59
C LEU A 184 -4.31 -3.86 -17.76
N GLY A 185 -5.64 -3.99 -17.74
CA GLY A 185 -6.46 -4.10 -18.93
C GLY A 185 -6.28 -5.43 -19.66
N THR A 186 -7.25 -5.81 -20.48
CA THR A 186 -7.29 -7.06 -21.28
C THR A 186 -6.29 -7.11 -22.45
N ALA A 187 -5.18 -6.36 -22.39
CA ALA A 187 -4.39 -6.00 -23.57
C ALA A 187 -2.86 -6.09 -23.45
N ILE A 188 -2.27 -6.22 -22.26
CA ILE A 188 -0.80 -6.26 -22.08
C ILE A 188 -0.41 -7.57 -21.40
N ARG A 189 0.42 -8.37 -22.07
CA ARG A 189 1.03 -9.57 -21.49
C ARG A 189 2.33 -9.20 -20.77
N TYR A 190 2.67 -9.87 -19.66
CA TYR A 190 3.82 -9.49 -18.85
C TYR A 190 5.16 -9.54 -19.60
N GLU A 191 5.29 -10.42 -20.60
CA GLU A 191 6.49 -10.57 -21.42
C GLU A 191 6.77 -9.35 -22.32
N GLU A 192 5.78 -8.49 -22.53
CA GLU A 192 5.91 -7.24 -23.31
C GLU A 192 6.37 -6.06 -22.42
N ILE A 193 6.41 -6.25 -21.09
CA ILE A 193 6.81 -5.25 -20.11
C ILE A 193 8.34 -5.24 -19.96
N VAL A 194 9.01 -4.55 -20.90
CA VAL A 194 10.48 -4.38 -20.90
C VAL A 194 10.99 -3.63 -19.64
N LYS A 195 10.18 -2.72 -19.08
CA LYS A 195 10.54 -1.89 -17.93
C LYS A 195 9.31 -1.56 -17.10
N LEU A 196 9.31 -1.99 -15.84
CA LEU A 196 8.28 -1.72 -14.84
C LEU A 196 8.88 -0.96 -13.64
N ARG A 197 8.14 0.02 -13.13
CA ARG A 197 8.43 0.75 -11.89
C ARG A 197 7.19 0.80 -10.99
N ILE A 198 7.41 0.90 -9.69
CA ILE A 198 6.39 1.29 -8.71
C ILE A 198 6.76 2.71 -8.27
N LEU A 199 5.81 3.64 -8.30
CA LEU A 199 5.98 5.00 -7.82
C LEU A 199 5.04 5.26 -6.64
N LEU A 200 5.53 5.96 -5.61
CA LEU A 200 4.68 6.42 -4.50
C LEU A 200 3.78 7.56 -4.98
N LEU A 201 2.47 7.41 -4.89
CA LEU A 201 1.49 8.43 -5.21
C LEU A 201 1.00 9.14 -3.93
N CYS A 202 1.20 10.45 -3.86
CA CYS A 202 0.79 11.24 -2.69
C CYS A 202 0.36 12.68 -3.02
N GLY A 203 -0.23 13.34 -2.02
CA GLY A 203 -0.48 14.79 -2.04
C GLY A 203 0.72 15.59 -1.55
N SER A 204 0.61 16.93 -1.64
CA SER A 204 1.61 17.85 -1.09
C SER A 204 1.82 17.71 0.42
N ASP A 205 0.79 17.29 1.16
CA ASP A 205 0.81 17.07 2.61
C ASP A 205 1.80 15.97 3.02
N LEU A 206 1.86 14.88 2.27
CA LEU A 206 2.87 13.84 2.49
C LEU A 206 4.25 14.29 2.01
N LEU A 207 4.34 15.01 0.89
CA LEU A 207 5.63 15.55 0.40
C LEU A 207 6.25 16.52 1.43
N GLU A 208 5.45 17.41 2.01
CA GLU A 208 5.89 18.34 3.05
C GLU A 208 6.35 17.62 4.32
N SER A 209 5.71 16.49 4.65
CA SER A 209 6.09 15.69 5.82
C SER A 209 7.53 15.16 5.77
N PHE A 210 8.13 14.97 4.59
CA PHE A 210 9.56 14.63 4.43
C PHE A 210 10.52 15.75 4.87
N SER A 211 10.01 16.94 5.18
CA SER A 211 10.79 18.06 5.74
C SER A 211 10.64 18.18 7.27
N ILE A 212 9.86 17.30 7.92
CA ILE A 212 9.67 17.30 9.38
C ILE A 212 10.80 16.48 10.03
N PRO A 213 11.68 17.10 10.86
CA PRO A 213 12.81 16.40 11.46
C PRO A 213 12.39 15.21 12.32
N GLY A 214 13.01 14.04 12.10
CA GLY A 214 12.77 12.82 12.87
C GLY A 214 11.46 12.08 12.57
N LEU A 215 10.58 12.61 11.70
CA LEU A 215 9.36 11.90 11.28
C LEU A 215 9.67 10.75 10.30
N TRP A 216 10.66 10.95 9.44
CA TRP A 216 11.14 9.98 8.48
C TRP A 216 12.61 9.64 8.76
N LYS A 217 13.02 8.42 8.43
CA LYS A 217 14.44 8.04 8.41
C LYS A 217 15.04 8.45 7.08
N ASP A 218 16.19 9.10 7.09
CA ASP A 218 16.92 9.50 5.87
C ASP A 218 17.18 8.30 4.95
N SER A 219 17.48 7.12 5.51
CA SER A 219 17.64 5.86 4.76
C SER A 219 16.39 5.44 3.99
N ASP A 220 15.21 5.54 4.62
CA ASP A 220 13.94 5.20 4.00
C ASP A 220 13.61 6.25 2.93
N MET A 221 13.90 7.52 3.17
CA MET A 221 13.71 8.60 2.17
C MET A 221 14.62 8.43 0.94
N GLU A 222 15.88 8.05 1.14
CA GLU A 222 16.83 7.77 0.06
C GLU A 222 16.31 6.62 -0.84
N VAL A 223 15.71 5.57 -0.27
CA VAL A 223 15.08 4.49 -1.05
C VAL A 223 13.77 4.95 -1.72
N ILE A 224 12.86 5.59 -0.97
CA ILE A 224 11.54 6.04 -1.48
C ILE A 224 11.71 7.03 -2.64
N VAL A 225 12.58 8.04 -2.48
CA VAL A 225 12.76 9.10 -3.48
C VAL A 225 13.81 8.72 -4.53
N GLY A 226 14.84 7.97 -4.15
CA GLY A 226 15.95 7.58 -5.05
C GLY A 226 15.66 6.35 -5.90
N ASP A 227 15.27 5.22 -5.30
CA ASP A 227 15.05 3.97 -6.03
C ASP A 227 13.65 3.90 -6.64
N PHE A 228 12.62 4.23 -5.85
CA PHE A 228 11.22 4.16 -6.29
C PHE A 228 10.83 5.38 -7.11
N GLY A 229 10.89 6.57 -6.51
CA GLY A 229 10.36 7.81 -7.08
C GLY A 229 8.91 8.08 -6.67
N ILE A 230 8.52 9.34 -6.78
CA ILE A 230 7.25 9.86 -6.25
C ILE A 230 6.45 10.56 -7.35
N VAL A 231 5.14 10.38 -7.37
CA VAL A 231 4.19 11.21 -8.13
C VAL A 231 3.39 12.04 -7.13
N VAL A 232 3.54 13.36 -7.21
CA VAL A 232 2.87 14.30 -6.31
C VAL A 232 1.72 14.97 -7.06
N VAL A 233 0.52 14.88 -6.51
CA VAL A 233 -0.64 15.64 -6.98
C VAL A 233 -0.87 16.82 -6.03
N PRO A 234 -0.57 18.07 -6.44
CA PRO A 234 -0.64 19.21 -5.54
C PRO A 234 -2.05 19.45 -5.01
N ARG A 235 -2.11 19.87 -3.74
CA ARG A 235 -3.36 20.18 -3.04
C ARG A 235 -3.29 21.57 -2.42
N ASP A 236 -4.44 22.22 -2.32
CA ASP A 236 -4.63 23.46 -1.54
C ASP A 236 -3.62 24.58 -1.85
N GLY A 237 -3.22 24.71 -3.12
CA GLY A 237 -2.27 25.73 -3.59
C GLY A 237 -0.81 25.53 -3.14
N ALA A 238 -0.45 24.37 -2.58
CA ALA A 238 0.88 24.13 -2.01
C ALA A 238 2.01 24.24 -3.04
N ASP A 239 3.05 25.00 -2.68
CA ASP A 239 4.27 25.19 -3.48
C ASP A 239 5.23 24.01 -3.32
N THR A 240 5.10 23.03 -4.23
CA THR A 240 5.96 21.84 -4.25
C THR A 240 7.43 22.15 -4.53
N GLU A 241 7.74 23.22 -5.27
CA GLU A 241 9.12 23.62 -5.53
C GLU A 241 9.78 24.15 -4.26
N ARG A 242 9.07 24.98 -3.49
CA ARG A 242 9.51 25.38 -2.16
C ARG A 242 9.72 24.16 -1.26
N ILE A 243 8.77 23.24 -1.20
CA ILE A 243 8.90 22.02 -0.35
C ILE A 243 10.15 21.20 -0.74
N MET A 244 10.32 20.86 -2.02
CA MET A 244 11.49 20.09 -2.48
C MET A 244 12.82 20.78 -2.17
N ASN A 245 12.86 22.11 -2.18
CA ASN A 245 14.06 22.86 -1.84
C ASN A 245 14.39 22.87 -0.34
N HIS A 246 13.45 22.60 0.58
CA HIS A 246 13.74 22.59 2.02
C HIS A 246 14.42 21.29 2.50
N SER A 247 14.17 20.15 1.84
CA SER A 247 14.80 18.86 2.18
C SER A 247 16.02 18.55 1.29
N PRO A 248 17.21 18.28 1.85
CA PRO A 248 18.39 17.90 1.06
C PRO A 248 18.17 16.65 0.19
N VAL A 249 17.45 15.66 0.71
CA VAL A 249 17.16 14.40 -0.01
C VAL A 249 16.18 14.64 -1.16
N LEU A 250 15.10 15.40 -0.94
CA LEU A 250 14.17 15.76 -2.02
C LEU A 250 14.86 16.55 -3.12
N ARG A 251 15.75 17.49 -2.75
CA ARG A 251 16.54 18.27 -3.71
C ARG A 251 17.51 17.40 -4.51
N LYS A 252 18.18 16.45 -3.86
CA LYS A 252 19.12 15.49 -4.48
C LYS A 252 18.45 14.59 -5.51
N TYR A 253 17.20 14.18 -5.26
CA TYR A 253 16.44 13.27 -6.14
C TYR A 253 15.28 13.95 -6.89
N LYS A 254 15.37 15.28 -7.11
CA LYS A 254 14.29 16.07 -7.72
C LYS A 254 13.78 15.50 -9.05
N ASP A 255 14.66 14.99 -9.91
CA ASP A 255 14.28 14.42 -11.22
C ASP A 255 13.45 13.12 -11.13
N ASN A 256 13.40 12.51 -9.93
CA ASN A 256 12.56 11.34 -9.64
C ASN A 256 11.25 11.70 -8.91
N ILE A 257 10.98 13.01 -8.72
CA ILE A 257 9.73 13.54 -8.17
C ILE A 257 8.91 14.15 -9.31
N ILE A 258 7.83 13.49 -9.70
CA ILE A 258 6.94 13.90 -10.77
C ILE A 258 5.78 14.70 -10.18
N VAL A 259 5.84 16.03 -10.29
CA VAL A 259 4.73 16.91 -9.88
C VAL A 259 3.70 16.99 -11.00
N VAL A 260 2.47 16.58 -10.71
CA VAL A 260 1.32 16.71 -11.62
C VAL A 260 0.87 18.17 -11.67
N LYS A 261 1.01 18.79 -12.83
CA LYS A 261 0.60 20.19 -13.04
C LYS A 261 -0.92 20.31 -13.10
N ASP A 262 -1.41 21.52 -12.82
CA ASP A 262 -2.82 21.94 -12.97
C ASP A 262 -3.88 21.15 -12.17
N ALA A 263 -3.47 20.24 -11.27
CA ALA A 263 -4.38 19.51 -10.39
C ALA A 263 -4.88 20.33 -9.18
N GLY A 264 -4.11 21.34 -8.74
CA GLY A 264 -4.38 22.08 -7.49
C GLY A 264 -5.68 22.88 -7.52
N SER A 265 -6.12 23.35 -8.68
CA SER A 265 -7.34 24.15 -8.89
C SER A 265 -8.64 23.33 -8.96
N HIS A 266 -8.55 22.01 -9.06
CA HIS A 266 -9.73 21.16 -9.19
C HIS A 266 -10.47 21.01 -7.83
N PRO A 267 -11.83 21.07 -7.78
CA PRO A 267 -12.57 21.01 -6.51
C PRO A 267 -12.29 19.80 -5.62
N MET A 268 -11.83 18.68 -6.18
CA MET A 268 -11.44 17.50 -5.40
C MET A 268 -10.10 17.65 -4.66
N SER A 269 -9.26 18.63 -5.00
CA SER A 269 -7.96 18.85 -4.32
C SER A 269 -8.14 19.18 -2.84
N VAL A 270 -9.22 19.91 -2.50
CA VAL A 270 -9.56 20.31 -1.12
C VAL A 270 -10.36 19.27 -0.33
N VAL A 271 -10.72 18.13 -0.92
CA VAL A 271 -11.53 17.07 -0.28
C VAL A 271 -10.65 16.14 0.57
N SER A 272 -10.81 16.17 1.89
CA SER A 272 -10.01 15.37 2.84
C SER A 272 -10.89 14.54 3.77
N SER A 273 -10.36 13.42 4.27
CA SER A 273 -11.07 12.57 5.24
C SER A 273 -11.52 13.34 6.48
N THR A 274 -10.79 14.37 6.90
CA THR A 274 -11.19 15.22 8.03
C THR A 274 -12.44 16.04 7.71
N LYS A 275 -12.54 16.64 6.52
CA LYS A 275 -13.78 17.31 6.08
C LYS A 275 -14.94 16.31 5.95
N SER A 276 -14.68 15.11 5.43
CA SER A 276 -15.69 14.05 5.34
C SER A 276 -16.22 13.60 6.71
N ARG A 277 -15.34 13.43 7.71
CA ARG A 277 -15.76 13.09 9.09
C ARG A 277 -16.58 14.21 9.72
N LEU A 278 -16.21 15.48 9.53
CA LEU A 278 -16.98 16.62 10.03
C LEU A 278 -18.37 16.71 9.38
N ALA A 279 -18.47 16.50 8.07
CA ALA A 279 -19.75 16.45 7.35
C ALA A 279 -20.66 15.32 7.91
N LEU A 280 -20.11 14.13 8.11
CA LEU A 280 -20.83 13.01 8.74
C LEU A 280 -21.30 13.34 10.17
N GLN A 281 -20.44 13.97 10.99
CA GLN A 281 -20.76 14.34 12.37
C GLN A 281 -21.86 15.40 12.48
N HIS A 282 -21.95 16.31 11.51
CA HIS A 282 -22.98 17.36 11.47
C HIS A 282 -24.29 16.92 10.79
N GLY A 283 -24.35 15.69 10.25
CA GLY A 283 -25.50 15.24 9.44
C GLY A 283 -25.61 16.00 8.11
N ASP A 284 -24.49 16.48 7.57
CA ASP A 284 -24.44 17.31 6.37
C ASP A 284 -24.73 16.48 5.10
N GLY A 285 -25.76 16.87 4.36
CA GLY A 285 -26.13 16.25 3.08
C GLY A 285 -25.02 16.32 2.03
N HIS A 286 -24.10 17.29 2.13
CA HIS A 286 -22.94 17.41 1.24
C HIS A 286 -21.88 16.32 1.43
N VAL A 287 -22.07 15.36 2.34
CA VAL A 287 -21.20 14.17 2.43
C VAL A 287 -21.09 13.41 1.10
N VAL A 288 -22.13 13.45 0.26
CA VAL A 288 -22.13 12.86 -1.10
C VAL A 288 -21.14 13.54 -2.04
N ASP A 289 -20.72 14.79 -1.79
CA ASP A 289 -19.72 15.49 -2.58
C ASP A 289 -18.29 15.02 -2.23
N TYR A 290 -18.11 14.41 -1.05
CA TYR A 290 -16.82 13.94 -0.55
C TYR A 290 -16.61 12.43 -0.66
N LEU A 291 -17.67 11.64 -0.52
CA LEU A 291 -17.63 10.17 -0.42
C LEU A 291 -18.44 9.52 -1.56
N TYR A 292 -18.18 8.23 -1.82
CA TYR A 292 -19.00 7.41 -2.71
C TYR A 292 -20.18 6.82 -1.93
N GLN A 293 -21.36 6.69 -2.56
CA GLN A 293 -22.57 6.22 -1.89
C GLN A 293 -22.39 4.90 -1.11
N PRO A 294 -21.76 3.84 -1.66
CA PRO A 294 -21.56 2.59 -0.92
C PRO A 294 -20.69 2.75 0.34
N VAL A 295 -19.77 3.72 0.33
CA VAL A 295 -18.94 4.06 1.50
C VAL A 295 -19.78 4.79 2.56
N ILE A 296 -20.68 5.68 2.15
CA ILE A 296 -21.62 6.37 3.05
C ILE A 296 -22.56 5.33 3.69
N ASP A 297 -23.16 4.46 2.88
CA ASP A 297 -24.07 3.41 3.35
C ASP A 297 -23.39 2.50 4.38
N TYR A 298 -22.15 2.06 4.10
CA TYR A 298 -21.36 1.25 5.02
C TYR A 298 -21.01 1.99 6.32
N ILE A 299 -20.66 3.28 6.24
CA ILE A 299 -20.37 4.13 7.41
C ILE A 299 -21.60 4.25 8.31
N LEU A 300 -22.78 4.50 7.71
CA LEU A 300 -24.04 4.63 8.44
C LEU A 300 -24.46 3.28 9.06
N GLN A 301 -24.39 2.19 8.30
CA GLN A 301 -24.68 0.83 8.80
C GLN A 301 -23.74 0.43 9.95
N SER A 302 -22.46 0.76 9.82
CA SER A 302 -21.42 0.43 10.82
C SER A 302 -21.31 1.47 11.96
N GLN A 303 -22.15 2.51 11.95
CA GLN A 303 -22.16 3.61 12.92
C GLN A 303 -20.79 4.31 13.12
N LEU A 304 -19.99 4.38 12.05
CA LEU A 304 -18.64 4.96 12.07
C LEU A 304 -18.68 6.49 12.01
N TYR A 305 -17.79 7.15 12.75
CA TYR A 305 -17.64 8.62 12.77
C TYR A 305 -18.84 9.44 13.26
N ILE A 306 -20.00 8.83 13.57
CA ILE A 306 -21.26 9.53 13.91
C ILE A 306 -21.19 10.29 15.25
N LYS A 307 -20.27 9.90 16.15
CA LYS A 307 -20.03 10.61 17.41
C LYS A 307 -18.72 11.36 17.35
N ALA A 308 -18.67 12.55 17.94
CA ALA A 308 -17.40 13.15 18.33
C ALA A 308 -16.77 12.23 19.38
N SER A 309 -15.62 11.63 19.05
CA SER A 309 -14.74 11.07 20.07
C SER A 309 -14.28 12.22 20.96
N GLY A 310 -14.71 12.22 22.22
CA GLY A 310 -14.27 13.17 23.24
C GLY A 310 -12.82 12.94 23.66
#